data_AF-A0A967W1M4-F1
#
_entry.id   AF-A0A967W1M4-F1
#
_cell.length_a   1.000
_cell.length_b   1.000
_cell.length_c   1.000
_cell.angle_alpha   90.00
_cell.angle_beta   90.00
_cell.angle_gamma   90.00
#
_symmetry.space_group_name_H-M   'P 1'
#
loop_
_entity.id
_entity.type
_entity.pdbx_description
1 polymer ?
#
loop_
_entity_poly.entity_id
_entity_poly.type
_entity_poly.pdbx_seq_one_letter_code
_entity_poly.pdbx_strand_id
1 'polypeptide(L)'
;LNIERRIKTVHASSQQVFETFSSLGGEKGWPVFQWAWKLRGILDRLVGGVGFRRGRRHPKELRVGDALDFWRVEAIKPGELLRLRAEMKLPGKAWLEFQAIEQDPKTTKLVQTAYFAPKGLLGLLYWYGIYPFHSLIFSRMIEKLAQQAANDK
;
A
#
# COMPACT_ATOMS: atom_id res chain seq x y z
N LEU A 1 -10.47 3.45 -15.26
CA LEU A 1 -9.73 3.15 -14.01
C LEU A 1 -8.33 2.72 -14.44
N ASN A 2 -7.29 3.41 -13.97
CA ASN A 2 -5.91 3.03 -14.26
C ASN A 2 -5.45 2.01 -13.20
N ILE A 3 -4.78 0.95 -13.64
CA ILE A 3 -4.40 -0.18 -12.79
C ILE A 3 -2.94 -0.48 -13.03
N GLU A 4 -2.20 -0.62 -11.93
CA GLU A 4 -0.81 -1.07 -11.94
C GLU A 4 -0.69 -2.26 -10.99
N ARG A 5 -0.38 -3.45 -11.53
CA ARG A 5 -0.36 -4.70 -10.78
C ARG A 5 1.01 -5.36 -10.83
N ARG A 6 1.43 -5.89 -9.68
CA ARG A 6 2.64 -6.73 -9.53
C ARG A 6 2.29 -7.98 -8.76
N ILE A 7 2.98 -9.07 -9.09
CA ILE A 7 2.80 -10.38 -8.46
C ILE A 7 4.18 -10.93 -8.14
N LYS A 8 4.35 -11.52 -6.95
CA LYS A 8 5.56 -12.23 -6.56
C LYS A 8 5.20 -13.51 -5.82
N THR A 9 5.79 -14.63 -6.22
CA THR A 9 5.68 -15.89 -5.48
C THR A 9 6.61 -15.84 -4.27
N VAL A 10 6.11 -16.26 -3.12
CA VAL A 10 6.81 -16.25 -1.84
C VAL A 10 6.70 -17.63 -1.21
N HIS A 11 7.82 -18.17 -0.71
CA HIS A 11 7.86 -19.42 0.04
C HIS A 11 7.52 -19.17 1.52
N ALA A 12 6.26 -18.84 1.78
CA ALA A 12 5.68 -18.64 3.09
C ALA A 12 4.17 -18.91 3.04
N SER A 13 3.57 -19.18 4.19
CA SER A 13 2.11 -19.29 4.32
C SER A 13 1.40 -17.98 3.99
N SER A 14 0.12 -18.06 3.63
CA SER A 14 -0.72 -16.90 3.36
C SER A 14 -0.77 -15.93 4.55
N GLN A 15 -0.83 -16.49 5.76
CA GLN A 15 -0.79 -15.73 7.02
C GLN A 15 0.51 -14.96 7.22
N GLN A 16 1.69 -15.58 7.01
CA GLN A 16 2.98 -14.89 7.11
C GLN A 16 3.08 -13.74 6.11
N VAL A 17 2.67 -13.97 4.85
CA VAL A 17 2.63 -12.91 3.83
C VAL A 17 1.68 -11.78 4.26
N PHE A 18 0.49 -12.13 4.76
CA PHE A 18 -0.48 -11.15 5.25
C PHE A 18 0.06 -10.29 6.40
N GLU A 19 0.77 -10.88 7.36
CA GLU A 19 1.37 -10.16 8.49
C GLU A 19 2.40 -9.12 8.02
N THR A 20 3.13 -9.38 6.93
CA THR A 20 4.07 -8.40 6.39
C THR A 20 3.39 -7.14 5.85
N PHE A 21 2.32 -7.27 5.05
CA PHE A 21 1.65 -6.10 4.50
C PHE A 21 0.63 -5.47 5.45
N SER A 22 0.06 -6.23 6.39
CA SER A 22 -0.83 -5.69 7.44
C SER A 22 -0.08 -4.92 8.52
N SER A 23 1.23 -5.13 8.66
CA SER A 23 2.10 -4.34 9.55
C SER A 23 2.69 -3.07 8.91
N LEU A 24 2.32 -2.73 7.67
CA LEU A 24 2.78 -1.49 7.00
C LEU A 24 2.31 -0.21 7.70
N GLY A 25 3.13 0.83 7.73
CA GLY A 25 2.80 2.11 8.36
C GLY A 25 3.00 2.10 9.88
N GLY A 26 2.58 3.16 10.57
CA GLY A 26 2.83 3.33 12.01
C GLY A 26 4.34 3.41 12.32
N GLU A 27 4.78 2.76 13.40
CA GLU A 27 6.20 2.75 13.82
C GLU A 27 7.11 1.97 12.85
N LYS A 28 6.60 0.87 12.26
CA LYS A 28 7.31 0.07 11.26
C LYS A 28 7.51 0.84 9.95
N GLY A 29 6.63 1.80 9.68
CA GLY A 29 6.69 2.68 8.51
C GLY A 29 6.47 1.94 7.19
N TRP A 30 6.82 2.60 6.10
CA TRP A 30 6.76 2.03 4.75
C TRP A 30 8.15 1.50 4.36
N PRO A 31 8.26 0.27 3.82
CA PRO A 31 9.54 -0.40 3.62
C PRO A 31 10.42 0.27 2.56
N VAL A 32 9.86 1.20 1.77
CA VAL A 32 10.60 1.90 0.71
C VAL A 32 10.17 3.36 0.63
N PHE A 33 11.15 4.24 0.39
CA PHE A 33 10.96 5.66 0.11
C PHE A 33 10.07 6.39 1.14
N GLN A 34 10.26 6.10 2.44
CA GLN A 34 9.54 6.77 3.53
C GLN A 34 9.62 8.30 3.43
N TRP A 35 10.74 8.84 2.93
CA TRP A 35 10.91 10.27 2.66
C TRP A 35 9.97 10.80 1.57
N ALA A 36 9.69 10.03 0.51
CA ALA A 36 8.80 10.44 -0.56
C ALA A 36 7.35 10.53 -0.06
N TRP A 37 6.96 9.59 0.81
CA TRP A 37 5.68 9.62 1.50
C TRP A 37 5.55 10.81 2.47
N LYS A 38 6.62 11.13 3.21
CA LYS A 38 6.66 12.33 4.06
C LYS A 38 6.58 13.62 3.23
N LEU A 39 7.36 13.72 2.16
CA LEU A 39 7.34 14.86 1.23
C LEU A 39 5.95 15.04 0.63
N ARG A 40 5.34 13.94 0.18
CA ARG A 40 3.97 13.98 -0.36
C ARG A 40 2.96 14.46 0.68
N GLY A 41 3.10 14.03 1.93
CA GLY A 41 2.27 14.51 3.03
C GLY A 41 2.50 15.98 3.38
N ILE A 42 3.71 16.50 3.26
CA ILE A 42 3.99 17.94 3.40
C ILE A 42 3.27 18.73 2.30
N LEU A 43 3.43 18.32 1.03
CA LEU A 43 2.76 18.94 -0.10
C LEU A 43 1.24 18.88 0.05
N ASP A 44 0.70 17.76 0.54
CA ASP A 44 -0.72 17.61 0.82
C ASP A 44 -1.22 18.63 1.84
N ARG A 45 -0.48 18.81 2.94
CA ARG A 45 -0.84 19.76 3.99
C ARG A 45 -0.80 21.21 3.50
N LEU A 46 0.16 21.55 2.65
CA LEU A 46 0.26 22.90 2.05
C LEU A 46 -0.96 23.25 1.19
N VAL A 47 -1.60 22.27 0.56
CA VAL A 47 -2.84 22.47 -0.20
C VAL A 47 -4.11 22.19 0.62
N GLY A 48 -4.00 22.10 1.94
CA GLY A 48 -5.12 21.90 2.87
C GLY A 48 -5.66 20.46 2.92
N GLY A 49 -4.83 19.47 2.61
CA GLY A 49 -5.12 18.05 2.80
C GLY A 49 -4.80 17.54 4.21
N VAL A 50 -4.98 16.24 4.43
CA VAL A 50 -4.81 15.59 5.74
C VAL A 50 -3.35 15.51 6.20
N GLY A 51 -2.40 15.51 5.25
CA GLY A 51 -0.96 15.39 5.49
C GLY A 51 -0.49 13.98 5.89
N PHE A 52 0.76 13.86 6.33
CA PHE A 52 1.31 12.61 6.88
C PHE A 52 0.96 12.49 8.37
N ARG A 53 -0.14 11.82 8.72
CA ARG A 53 -0.56 11.64 10.11
C ARG A 53 0.00 10.34 10.67
N ARG A 54 1.06 10.40 11.49
CA ARG A 54 1.48 9.20 12.22
C ARG A 54 0.35 8.75 13.15
N GLY A 55 -0.16 7.54 12.91
CA GLY A 55 -1.15 6.92 13.79
C GLY A 55 -1.63 5.60 13.23
N ARG A 56 -1.58 4.57 14.07
CA ARG A 56 -2.33 3.31 13.95
C ARG A 56 -3.00 3.08 15.30
N ARG A 57 -4.21 2.51 15.30
CA ARG A 57 -4.89 2.11 16.54
C ARG A 57 -4.17 0.98 17.26
N HIS A 58 -3.61 0.04 16.49
CA HIS A 58 -2.89 -1.12 17.00
C HIS A 58 -1.67 -1.44 16.11
N PRO A 59 -0.53 -1.87 16.68
CA PRO A 59 0.69 -2.15 15.92
C PRO A 59 0.53 -3.30 14.91
N LYS A 60 -0.30 -4.30 15.23
CA LYS A 60 -0.47 -5.50 14.39
C LYS A 60 -1.89 -5.71 13.85
N GLU A 61 -2.89 -5.17 14.52
CA GLU A 61 -4.29 -5.40 14.14
C GLU A 61 -4.84 -4.20 13.37
N LEU A 62 -5.45 -4.49 12.23
CA LEU A 62 -6.15 -3.49 11.43
C LEU A 62 -7.63 -3.80 11.39
N ARG A 63 -8.44 -2.75 11.44
CA ARG A 63 -9.89 -2.80 11.23
C ARG A 63 -10.27 -1.84 10.12
N VAL A 64 -11.38 -2.12 9.45
CA VAL A 64 -11.98 -1.18 8.49
C VAL A 64 -12.18 0.17 9.18
N GLY A 65 -11.75 1.25 8.52
CA GLY A 65 -11.78 2.59 9.07
C GLY A 65 -10.50 3.02 9.78
N ASP A 66 -9.56 2.12 10.10
CA ASP A 66 -8.30 2.50 10.73
C ASP A 66 -7.48 3.42 9.79
N ALA A 67 -6.86 4.44 10.38
CA ALA A 67 -5.92 5.31 9.68
C ALA A 67 -4.53 4.66 9.63
N LEU A 68 -3.85 4.85 8.51
CA LEU A 68 -2.48 4.41 8.23
C LEU A 68 -1.76 5.53 7.49
N ASP A 69 -1.17 6.45 8.23
CA ASP A 69 -0.58 7.68 7.68
C ASP A 69 -1.63 8.54 6.94
N PHE A 70 -1.63 8.52 5.60
CA PHE A 70 -2.62 9.17 4.74
C PHE A 70 -3.54 8.17 4.03
N TRP A 71 -3.54 6.92 4.49
CA TRP A 71 -4.41 5.86 4.02
C TRP A 71 -5.50 5.56 5.04
N ARG A 72 -6.63 5.10 4.52
CA ARG A 72 -7.74 4.54 5.28
C ARG A 72 -7.87 3.06 4.94
N VAL A 73 -7.95 2.18 5.94
CA VAL A 73 -8.33 0.78 5.69
C VAL A 73 -9.76 0.78 5.18
N GLU A 74 -9.94 0.38 3.93
CA GLU A 74 -11.26 0.30 3.29
C GLU A 74 -11.80 -1.13 3.33
N ALA A 75 -10.93 -2.13 3.20
CA ALA A 75 -11.27 -3.53 3.35
C ALA A 75 -10.11 -4.30 3.96
N ILE A 76 -10.42 -5.30 4.77
CA ILE A 76 -9.46 -6.25 5.31
C ILE A 76 -10.09 -7.63 5.42
N LYS A 77 -9.37 -8.66 5.00
CA LYS A 77 -9.68 -10.07 5.21
C LYS A 77 -8.41 -10.72 5.76
N PRO A 78 -8.38 -11.13 7.04
CA PRO A 78 -7.21 -11.76 7.63
C PRO A 78 -6.69 -12.92 6.78
N GLY A 79 -5.37 -13.01 6.60
CA GLY A 79 -4.72 -14.03 5.77
C GLY A 79 -4.82 -13.81 4.26
N GLU A 80 -5.69 -12.90 3.78
CA GLU A 80 -6.02 -12.80 2.36
C GLU A 80 -5.81 -11.41 1.76
N LEU A 81 -6.35 -10.35 2.37
CA LEU A 81 -6.51 -9.06 1.68
C LEU A 81 -6.39 -7.87 2.62
N LEU A 82 -5.71 -6.82 2.15
CA LEU A 82 -5.75 -5.48 2.72
C LEU A 82 -5.92 -4.46 1.60
N ARG A 83 -6.98 -3.65 1.67
CA ARG A 83 -7.21 -2.52 0.77
C ARG A 83 -7.15 -1.21 1.53
N LEU A 84 -6.33 -0.31 1.00
CA LEU A 84 -6.10 1.03 1.53
C LEU A 84 -6.61 2.06 0.54
N ARG A 85 -7.43 3.01 0.99
CA ARG A 85 -7.88 4.16 0.20
C ARG A 85 -7.04 5.38 0.58
N ALA A 86 -6.54 6.12 -0.41
CA ALA A 86 -5.81 7.35 -0.17
C ALA A 86 -6.76 8.47 0.29
N GLU A 87 -6.36 9.23 1.31
CA GLU A 87 -7.10 10.40 1.82
C GLU A 87 -6.44 11.74 1.46
N MET A 88 -5.22 11.71 0.93
CA MET A 88 -4.55 12.91 0.40
C MET A 88 -5.33 13.52 -0.78
N LYS A 89 -5.22 14.83 -0.96
CA LYS A 89 -5.80 15.54 -2.10
C LYS A 89 -5.13 15.12 -3.39
N LEU A 90 -5.89 14.50 -4.28
CA LEU A 90 -5.46 14.04 -5.60
C LEU A 90 -6.49 14.51 -6.64
N PRO A 91 -6.09 14.71 -7.90
CA PRO A 91 -7.02 14.94 -9.01
C PRO A 91 -7.71 13.61 -9.42
N GLY A 92 -8.31 12.92 -8.46
CA GLY A 92 -8.85 11.57 -8.59
C GLY A 92 -8.96 10.86 -7.25
N LYS A 93 -9.25 9.56 -7.30
CA LYS A 93 -9.23 8.66 -6.13
C LYS A 93 -8.17 7.59 -6.34
N ALA A 94 -7.47 7.20 -5.27
CA ALA A 94 -6.42 6.18 -5.34
C ALA A 94 -6.62 5.11 -4.27
N TRP A 95 -6.24 3.88 -4.63
CA TRP A 95 -6.20 2.75 -3.71
C TRP A 95 -4.91 1.97 -3.88
N LEU A 96 -4.46 1.36 -2.79
CA LEU A 96 -3.38 0.38 -2.77
C LEU A 96 -3.92 -0.88 -2.11
N GLU A 97 -3.85 -1.99 -2.83
CA GLU A 97 -4.35 -3.28 -2.38
C GLU A 97 -3.23 -4.31 -2.38
N PHE A 98 -3.20 -5.10 -1.31
CA PHE A 98 -2.36 -6.27 -1.17
C PHE A 98 -3.24 -7.50 -1.03
N GLN A 99 -2.84 -8.59 -1.66
CA GLN A 99 -3.47 -9.89 -1.50
C GLN A 99 -2.40 -10.97 -1.27
N ALA A 100 -2.71 -11.92 -0.40
CA ALA A 100 -2.02 -13.18 -0.23
C ALA A 100 -2.92 -14.27 -0.81
N ILE A 101 -2.54 -14.82 -1.97
CA ILE A 101 -3.28 -15.88 -2.63
C ILE A 101 -2.51 -17.19 -2.39
N GLU A 102 -3.01 -18.01 -1.49
CA GLU A 102 -2.41 -19.33 -1.20
C GLU A 102 -2.36 -20.18 -2.48
N GLN A 103 -1.23 -20.82 -2.72
CA GLN A 103 -1.07 -21.81 -3.79
C GLN A 103 -0.96 -23.21 -3.19
N ASP A 104 -0.19 -23.33 -2.11
CA ASP A 104 -0.05 -24.50 -1.26
C ASP A 104 0.33 -24.05 0.18
N PRO A 105 0.37 -24.94 1.19
CA PRO A 105 0.62 -24.56 2.57
C PRO A 105 1.94 -23.80 2.84
N LYS A 106 2.91 -23.84 1.93
CA LYS A 106 4.22 -23.17 2.05
C LYS A 106 4.49 -22.17 0.93
N THR A 107 3.56 -21.98 0.00
CA THR A 107 3.76 -21.10 -1.16
C THR A 107 2.54 -20.20 -1.36
N THR A 108 2.80 -18.90 -1.42
CA THR A 108 1.77 -17.87 -1.56
C THR A 108 2.15 -16.90 -2.68
N LYS A 109 1.16 -16.48 -3.48
CA LYS A 109 1.31 -15.34 -4.40
C LYS A 109 0.96 -14.06 -3.66
N LEU A 110 1.96 -13.21 -3.45
CA LEU A 110 1.77 -11.82 -3.03
C LEU A 110 1.39 -10.99 -4.26
N VAL A 111 0.20 -10.40 -4.24
CA VAL A 111 -0.29 -9.48 -5.27
C VAL A 111 -0.34 -8.07 -4.70
N GLN A 112 0.25 -7.12 -5.41
CA GLN A 112 0.17 -5.70 -5.09
C GLN A 112 -0.50 -4.98 -6.27
N THR A 113 -1.63 -4.31 -6.01
CA THR A 113 -2.35 -3.56 -7.03
C THR A 113 -2.56 -2.12 -6.59
N ALA A 114 -2.10 -1.17 -7.40
CA ALA A 114 -2.44 0.24 -7.27
C ALA A 114 -3.56 0.58 -8.26
N TYR A 115 -4.63 1.18 -7.74
CA TYR A 115 -5.76 1.64 -8.53
C TYR A 115 -5.83 3.16 -8.51
N PHE A 116 -6.10 3.77 -9.65
CA PHE A 116 -6.33 5.20 -9.74
C PHE A 116 -7.53 5.52 -10.64
N ALA A 117 -8.51 6.21 -10.06
CA ALA A 117 -9.66 6.75 -10.77
C ALA A 117 -9.40 8.26 -11.02
N PRO A 118 -8.84 8.64 -12.18
CA PRO A 118 -8.56 10.04 -12.51
C PRO A 118 -9.85 10.85 -12.62
N LYS A 119 -9.81 12.13 -12.21
CA LYS A 119 -10.87 13.10 -12.45
C LYS A 119 -10.43 14.11 -13.51
N GLY A 120 -11.03 14.02 -14.70
CA GLY A 120 -10.73 14.91 -15.83
C GLY A 120 -9.28 14.80 -16.34
N LEU A 121 -8.89 15.77 -17.18
CA LEU A 121 -7.56 15.79 -17.81
C LEU A 121 -6.41 15.91 -16.82
N LEU A 122 -6.57 16.75 -15.78
CA LEU A 122 -5.56 16.90 -14.72
C LEU A 122 -5.29 15.59 -13.99
N GLY A 123 -6.31 14.75 -13.81
CA GLY A 123 -6.14 13.41 -13.24
C GLY A 123 -5.29 12.51 -14.11
N LEU A 124 -5.54 12.51 -15.43
CA LEU A 124 -4.75 11.72 -16.38
C LEU A 124 -3.29 12.20 -16.42
N LEU A 125 -3.06 13.50 -16.52
CA LEU A 125 -1.71 14.08 -16.51
C LEU A 125 -0.96 13.75 -15.22
N TYR A 126 -1.63 13.85 -14.07
CA TYR A 126 -1.05 13.46 -12.78
C TYR A 126 -0.62 11.99 -12.78
N TRP A 127 -1.49 11.09 -13.23
CA TRP A 127 -1.20 9.65 -13.28
C TRP A 127 0.03 9.34 -14.13
N TYR A 128 0.08 9.84 -15.36
CA TYR A 128 1.20 9.56 -16.26
C TYR A 128 2.50 10.25 -15.82
N GLY A 129 2.40 11.46 -15.25
CA GLY A 129 3.58 12.18 -14.74
C GLY A 129 4.26 11.48 -13.55
N ILE A 130 3.48 10.83 -12.67
CA ILE A 130 4.03 10.14 -11.49
C ILE A 130 4.31 8.65 -11.73
N TYR A 131 3.78 8.08 -12.82
CA TYR A 131 3.95 6.67 -13.19
C TYR A 131 5.39 6.13 -13.08
N PRO A 132 6.45 6.81 -13.58
CA PRO A 132 7.82 6.28 -13.43
C PRO A 132 8.26 6.14 -11.97
N PHE A 133 7.85 7.07 -11.10
CA PHE A 133 8.12 7.00 -9.66
C PHE A 133 7.32 5.89 -8.99
N HIS A 134 6.02 5.78 -9.31
CA HIS A 134 5.17 4.68 -8.85
C HIS A 134 5.76 3.33 -9.21
N SER A 135 6.22 3.17 -10.45
CA SER A 135 6.77 1.91 -10.92
C SER A 135 8.00 1.47 -10.12
N LEU A 136 8.89 2.41 -9.80
CA LEU A 136 10.06 2.14 -8.98
C LEU A 136 9.69 1.83 -7.52
N ILE A 137 8.86 2.67 -6.90
CA ILE A 137 8.43 2.53 -5.50
C ILE A 137 7.72 1.20 -5.29
N PHE A 138 6.77 0.88 -6.16
CA PHE A 138 5.94 -0.31 -6.05
C PHE A 138 6.70 -1.61 -6.35
N SER A 139 7.67 -1.58 -7.27
CA SER A 139 8.55 -2.74 -7.53
C SER A 139 9.43 -3.06 -6.33
N ARG A 140 10.03 -2.04 -5.70
CA ARG A 140 10.83 -2.22 -4.49
C ARG A 140 9.98 -2.66 -3.29
N MET A 141 8.73 -2.16 -3.20
CA MET A 141 7.82 -2.47 -2.10
C MET A 141 7.43 -3.95 -2.08
N ILE A 142 6.95 -4.49 -3.21
CA ILE A 142 6.58 -5.89 -3.29
C ILE A 142 7.78 -6.81 -3.05
N GLU A 143 8.98 -6.39 -3.47
CA GLU A 143 10.21 -7.13 -3.22
C GLU A 143 10.57 -7.18 -1.73
N LYS A 144 10.50 -6.04 -1.03
CA LYS A 144 10.77 -6.00 0.41
C LYS A 144 9.76 -6.80 1.22
N LEU A 145 8.47 -6.73 0.86
CA LEU A 145 7.43 -7.53 1.50
C LEU A 145 7.67 -9.03 1.29
N ALA A 146 7.99 -9.45 0.06
CA ALA A 146 8.32 -10.84 -0.23
C ALA A 146 9.55 -11.33 0.55
N GLN A 147 10.60 -10.52 0.65
CA GLN A 147 11.81 -10.85 1.43
C GLN A 147 11.50 -10.99 2.93
N GLN A 148 10.70 -10.08 3.49
CA GLN A 148 10.30 -10.14 4.90
C GLN A 148 9.48 -11.40 5.18
N ALA A 149 8.52 -11.72 4.32
CA ALA A 149 7.63 -12.87 4.51
C ALA A 149 8.39 -14.20 4.41
N ALA A 150 9.39 -14.30 3.54
CA ALA A 150 10.22 -15.49 3.41
C ALA A 150 11.22 -15.68 4.58
N ASN A 151 11.52 -14.61 5.31
CA ASN A 151 12.52 -14.61 6.39
C ASN A 151 11.90 -14.68 7.80
N ASP A 152 10.62 -14.37 7.96
CA ASP A 152 9.86 -14.63 9.19
C ASP A 152 9.64 -16.15 9.32
N LYS A 153 10.56 -16.82 10.02
CA LYS A 153 10.47 -18.24 10.37
C LYS A 153 9.83 -18.43 11.75
#